data_AF-A0A9D2U115-F1
#
_entry.id   AF-A0A9D2U115-F1
#
_cell.length_a   1.000
_cell.length_b   1.000
_cell.length_c   1.000
_cell.angle_alpha   90.00
_cell.angle_beta   90.00
_cell.angle_gamma   90.00
#
_symmetry.space_group_name_H-M   'P 1'
#
loop_
_entity.id
_entity.type
_entity.pdbx_description
1 polymer ?
#
loop_
_entity_poly.entity_id
_entity_poly.type
_entity_poly.pdbx_seq_one_letter_code
_entity_poly.pdbx_strand_id
1 'polypeptide(L)'
;YSIPIEDTIEKWFDTENLFYWMGFHILTGNTDTQSRNYFLYSPLNVDKFYIISWDNDGAFDLLQDEVRGENVERSWDRGISNYWGNILYQRIFKVEAYRDQLTQAIETLRSEYLTKDRINELVSGYRSVIKPYVYSMPDLMYVPLAETEYDVVADRIADEIEKNYLDYKESLEKPMPFYIGTPSVENKKLEFSWDMAYDFDSENVTYSVEIASDYLFQDMIYSQQGLRISQIEMDLLPEGQYFIRVRATNESGQTQDAFDYYDVDDRTIYGTKCFYILADGTVEEYRRVE
;
A
#
# COMPACT_ATOMS: atom_id res chain seq x y z
N TYR A 1 -8.06 -12.34 -18.12
CA TYR A 1 -7.27 -13.57 -17.88
C TYR A 1 -8.17 -14.78 -18.08
N SER A 2 -7.83 -15.69 -18.99
CA SER A 2 -8.71 -16.79 -19.41
C SER A 2 -8.49 -18.12 -18.68
N ILE A 3 -7.32 -18.33 -18.08
CA ILE A 3 -7.02 -19.50 -17.25
C ILE A 3 -7.44 -19.16 -15.82
N PRO A 4 -8.19 -20.02 -15.09
CA PRO A 4 -8.46 -19.87 -13.66
C PRO A 4 -7.20 -19.60 -12.83
N ILE A 5 -7.34 -18.88 -11.71
CA ILE A 5 -6.17 -18.54 -10.90
C ILE A 5 -5.65 -19.77 -10.17
N GLU A 6 -6.55 -20.65 -9.78
CA GLU A 6 -6.34 -21.93 -9.12
C GLU A 6 -5.44 -22.82 -9.96
N ASP A 7 -5.77 -23.01 -11.24
CA ASP A 7 -4.95 -23.75 -12.21
C ASP A 7 -3.54 -23.17 -12.37
N THR A 8 -3.41 -21.85 -12.22
CA THR A 8 -2.12 -21.16 -12.36
C THR A 8 -1.27 -21.34 -11.11
N ILE A 9 -1.84 -21.06 -9.93
CA ILE A 9 -1.10 -21.00 -8.68
C ILE A 9 -0.72 -22.40 -8.19
N GLU A 10 -1.63 -23.38 -8.29
CA GLU A 10 -1.37 -24.75 -7.85
C GLU A 10 -0.31 -25.43 -8.71
N LYS A 11 -0.28 -25.11 -10.01
CA LYS A 11 0.70 -25.65 -10.94
C LYS A 11 2.07 -25.02 -10.73
N TRP A 12 2.14 -23.70 -10.72
CA TRP A 12 3.43 -23.00 -10.89
C TRP A 12 4.03 -22.44 -9.61
N PHE A 13 3.30 -22.39 -8.50
CA PHE A 13 3.81 -21.80 -7.25
C PHE A 13 3.69 -22.79 -6.10
N ASP A 14 4.60 -22.69 -5.14
CA ASP A 14 4.42 -23.27 -3.83
C ASP A 14 3.55 -22.30 -3.00
N THR A 15 2.27 -22.65 -2.80
CA THR A 15 1.29 -21.77 -2.18
C THR A 15 1.56 -21.53 -0.70
N GLU A 16 2.08 -22.55 0.01
CA GLU A 16 2.48 -22.39 1.40
C GLU A 16 3.62 -21.38 1.51
N ASN A 17 4.69 -21.55 0.74
CA ASN A 17 5.79 -20.59 0.71
C ASN A 17 5.32 -19.18 0.36
N LEU A 18 4.44 -19.03 -0.64
CA LEU A 18 3.88 -17.74 -1.01
C LEU A 18 3.14 -17.07 0.15
N PHE A 19 2.19 -17.77 0.79
CA PHE A 19 1.38 -17.16 1.85
C PHE A 19 2.18 -16.87 3.12
N TYR A 20 3.15 -17.72 3.48
CA TYR A 20 4.08 -17.40 4.57
C TYR A 20 4.99 -16.22 4.25
N TRP A 21 5.47 -16.10 3.00
CA TRP A 21 6.25 -14.94 2.57
C TRP A 21 5.41 -13.65 2.64
N MET A 22 4.19 -13.66 2.12
CA MET A 22 3.28 -12.51 2.19
C MET A 22 2.94 -12.16 3.64
N GLY A 23 2.58 -13.16 4.45
CA GLY A 23 2.22 -12.97 5.85
C GLY A 23 3.37 -12.38 6.67
N PHE A 24 4.60 -12.78 6.39
CA PHE A 24 5.79 -12.20 7.02
C PHE A 24 5.94 -10.72 6.69
N HIS A 25 5.84 -10.33 5.42
CA HIS A 25 5.97 -8.91 5.02
C HIS A 25 4.81 -8.05 5.51
N ILE A 26 3.59 -8.59 5.52
CA ILE A 26 2.44 -7.91 6.10
C ILE A 26 2.69 -7.65 7.59
N LEU A 27 3.08 -8.66 8.37
CA LEU A 27 3.29 -8.53 9.82
C LEU A 27 4.48 -7.63 10.18
N THR A 28 5.52 -7.60 9.34
CA THR A 28 6.68 -6.73 9.54
C THR A 28 6.51 -5.33 8.94
N GLY A 29 5.37 -5.06 8.29
CA GLY A 29 5.05 -3.74 7.73
C GLY A 29 5.84 -3.39 6.48
N ASN A 30 6.49 -4.36 5.82
CA ASN A 30 7.30 -4.12 4.63
C ASN A 30 6.42 -3.97 3.37
N THR A 31 6.21 -2.72 2.96
CA THR A 31 5.28 -2.38 1.87
C THR A 31 5.89 -2.53 0.47
N ASP A 32 7.22 -2.45 0.33
CA ASP A 32 7.90 -2.47 -0.98
C ASP A 32 8.15 -3.89 -1.53
N THR A 33 7.19 -4.79 -1.30
CA THR A 33 7.26 -6.22 -1.66
C THR A 33 6.20 -6.63 -2.69
N GLN A 34 5.29 -5.71 -3.04
CA GLN A 34 4.20 -5.98 -3.99
C GLN A 34 4.68 -6.25 -5.43
N SER A 35 5.85 -5.72 -5.81
CA SER A 35 6.43 -5.88 -7.16
C SER A 35 7.96 -6.04 -7.20
N ARG A 36 8.64 -5.94 -6.06
CA ARG A 36 10.11 -5.97 -5.96
C ARG A 36 10.56 -6.54 -4.61
N ASN A 37 11.87 -6.54 -4.36
CA ASN A 37 12.48 -7.01 -3.10
C ASN A 37 12.23 -8.49 -2.80
N TYR A 38 12.22 -9.31 -3.86
CA TYR A 38 12.27 -10.76 -3.76
C TYR A 38 12.88 -11.39 -5.01
N PHE A 39 13.32 -12.64 -4.86
CA PHE A 39 13.68 -13.52 -5.97
C PHE A 39 12.59 -14.55 -6.21
N LEU A 40 12.36 -14.86 -7.49
CA LEU A 40 11.63 -16.06 -7.89
C LEU A 40 12.64 -17.19 -8.09
N TYR A 41 12.53 -18.23 -7.28
CA TYR A 41 13.41 -19.40 -7.30
C TYR A 41 12.65 -20.63 -7.80
N SER A 42 13.19 -21.31 -8.81
CA SER A 42 12.68 -22.60 -9.28
C SER A 42 13.78 -23.66 -9.16
N PRO A 43 13.62 -24.67 -8.28
CA PRO A 43 14.62 -25.72 -8.10
C PRO A 43 14.71 -26.65 -9.31
N LEU A 44 15.89 -27.24 -9.50
CA LEU A 44 16.07 -28.29 -10.51
C LEU A 44 15.14 -29.49 -10.20
N ASN A 45 14.29 -29.84 -11.17
CA ASN A 45 13.30 -30.93 -11.12
C ASN A 45 12.01 -30.67 -10.32
N VAL A 46 11.70 -29.41 -9.99
CA VAL A 46 10.40 -29.03 -9.42
C VAL A 46 9.77 -27.97 -10.32
N ASP A 47 8.58 -28.25 -10.84
CA ASP A 47 7.84 -27.31 -11.71
C ASP A 47 7.10 -26.23 -10.89
N LYS A 48 7.73 -25.71 -9.83
CA LYS A 48 7.20 -24.65 -8.97
C LYS A 48 8.22 -23.53 -8.78
N PHE A 49 7.67 -22.32 -8.60
CA PHE A 49 8.36 -21.15 -8.11
C PHE A 49 8.14 -20.99 -6.61
N TYR A 50 9.21 -20.59 -5.95
CA TYR A 50 9.27 -20.14 -4.57
C TYR A 50 9.64 -18.66 -4.56
N ILE A 51 9.18 -17.94 -3.56
CA ILE A 51 9.53 -16.54 -3.32
C ILE A 51 10.52 -16.48 -2.16
N ILE A 52 11.63 -15.77 -2.38
CA ILE A 52 12.69 -15.56 -1.40
C ILE A 52 12.83 -14.06 -1.17
N SER A 53 12.64 -13.60 0.07
CA SER A 53 12.78 -12.19 0.42
C SER A 53 14.19 -11.66 0.15
N TRP A 54 14.25 -10.42 -0.27
CA TRP A 54 15.47 -9.63 -0.43
C TRP A 54 15.17 -8.22 0.09
N ASP A 55 16.18 -7.46 0.53
CA ASP A 55 16.03 -6.04 0.89
C ASP A 55 14.85 -5.72 1.83
N ASN A 56 14.96 -6.17 3.08
CA ASN A 56 13.92 -6.00 4.10
C ASN A 56 14.22 -4.87 5.09
N ASP A 57 15.02 -3.88 4.67
CA ASP A 57 15.36 -2.73 5.51
C ASP A 57 14.17 -1.78 5.72
N GLY A 58 13.18 -1.78 4.81
CA GLY A 58 11.88 -1.13 4.99
C GLY A 58 10.90 -1.87 5.92
N ALA A 59 11.32 -2.93 6.60
CA ALA A 59 10.53 -3.58 7.63
C ALA A 59 10.70 -2.86 8.99
N PHE A 60 9.63 -2.81 9.78
CA PHE A 60 9.62 -2.15 11.11
C PHE A 60 10.04 -0.67 11.08
N ASP A 61 9.65 0.05 10.03
CA ASP A 61 9.99 1.45 9.80
C ASP A 61 9.07 2.42 10.54
N LEU A 62 7.81 2.02 10.78
CA LEU A 62 6.74 2.91 11.21
C LEU A 62 7.10 3.68 12.49
N LEU A 63 7.54 2.98 13.55
CA LEU A 63 7.82 3.66 14.82
C LEU A 63 9.03 4.59 14.69
N GLN A 64 10.02 4.22 13.89
CA GLN A 64 11.15 5.09 13.61
C GLN A 64 10.68 6.37 12.92
N ASP A 65 9.83 6.26 11.91
CA ASP A 65 9.31 7.39 11.14
C ASP A 65 8.43 8.30 12.01
N GLU A 66 7.59 7.71 12.88
CA GLU A 66 6.83 8.44 13.90
C GLU A 66 7.74 9.26 14.83
N VAL A 67 8.82 8.64 15.32
CA VAL A 67 9.79 9.30 16.22
C VAL A 67 10.55 10.41 15.50
N ARG A 68 10.82 10.26 14.19
CA ARG A 68 11.43 11.29 13.35
C ARG A 68 10.47 12.42 12.98
N GLY A 69 9.18 12.30 13.32
CA GLY A 69 8.15 13.27 12.99
C GLY A 69 7.76 13.26 11.51
N GLU A 70 7.98 12.14 10.84
CA GLU A 70 7.60 11.96 9.44
C GLU A 70 6.09 11.74 9.30
N ASN A 71 5.57 11.96 8.09
CA ASN A 71 4.17 11.65 7.81
C ASN A 71 4.01 10.14 7.63
N VAL A 72 3.40 9.50 8.63
CA VAL A 72 3.10 8.05 8.64
C VAL A 72 1.66 7.74 8.25
N GLU A 73 0.94 8.69 7.64
CA GLU A 73 -0.35 8.41 7.02
C GLU A 73 -0.16 7.34 5.95
N ARG A 74 -0.96 6.29 6.06
CA ARG A 74 -0.89 5.12 5.19
C ARG A 74 -2.32 4.73 4.81
N SER A 75 -2.58 4.66 3.51
CA SER A 75 -3.91 4.46 2.94
C SER A 75 -4.07 3.04 2.40
N TRP A 76 -3.78 2.81 1.13
CA TRP A 76 -3.82 1.48 0.50
C TRP A 76 -2.54 0.67 0.69
N ASP A 77 -1.47 1.25 1.23
CA ASP A 77 -0.15 0.63 1.40
C ASP A 77 -0.05 -0.26 2.65
N ARG A 78 -1.19 -0.69 3.20
CA ARG A 78 -1.27 -1.60 4.36
C ARG A 78 -2.07 -2.86 4.05
N GLY A 79 -1.73 -3.93 4.77
CA GLY A 79 -2.44 -5.20 4.70
C GLY A 79 -2.47 -5.78 3.29
N ILE A 80 -3.64 -6.30 2.91
CA ILE A 80 -3.84 -6.94 1.61
C ILE A 80 -3.94 -5.93 0.46
N SER A 81 -4.40 -4.71 0.74
CA SER A 81 -4.56 -3.62 -0.24
C SER A 81 -3.24 -3.28 -0.94
N ASN A 82 -2.12 -3.35 -0.21
CA ASN A 82 -0.78 -3.05 -0.75
C ASN A 82 -0.42 -3.92 -1.97
N TYR A 83 -0.91 -5.16 -1.99
CA TYR A 83 -0.62 -6.14 -3.04
C TYR A 83 -1.63 -6.11 -4.19
N TRP A 84 -2.73 -5.36 -4.06
CA TRP A 84 -3.87 -5.42 -4.98
C TRP A 84 -3.56 -4.89 -6.38
N GLY A 85 -2.55 -4.02 -6.53
CA GLY A 85 -2.09 -3.51 -7.82
C GLY A 85 -1.40 -4.60 -8.67
N ASN A 86 -0.92 -5.67 -8.05
CA ASN A 86 -0.32 -6.80 -8.75
C ASN A 86 -1.41 -7.79 -9.18
N ILE A 87 -1.47 -8.07 -10.48
CA ILE A 87 -2.54 -8.86 -11.07
C ILE A 87 -2.52 -10.32 -10.59
N LEU A 88 -1.36 -10.88 -10.25
CA LEU A 88 -1.29 -12.22 -9.67
C LEU A 88 -2.02 -12.23 -8.31
N TYR A 89 -1.64 -11.33 -7.41
CA TYR A 89 -2.22 -11.25 -6.06
C TYR A 89 -3.69 -10.85 -6.10
N GLN A 90 -4.06 -9.88 -6.93
CA GLN A 90 -5.47 -9.50 -7.13
C GLN A 90 -6.33 -10.72 -7.47
N ARG A 91 -5.86 -11.57 -8.38
CA ARG A 91 -6.61 -12.77 -8.78
C ARG A 91 -6.66 -13.80 -7.67
N ILE A 92 -5.58 -13.99 -6.93
CA ILE A 92 -5.52 -14.90 -5.77
C ILE A 92 -6.53 -14.44 -4.72
N PHE A 93 -6.53 -13.16 -4.37
CA PHE A 93 -7.37 -12.62 -3.31
C PHE A 93 -8.85 -12.56 -3.67
N LYS A 94 -9.24 -12.63 -4.95
CA LYS A 94 -10.65 -12.80 -5.32
C LYS A 94 -11.21 -14.18 -4.92
N VAL A 95 -10.37 -15.14 -4.59
CA VAL A 95 -10.77 -16.47 -4.09
C VAL A 95 -10.69 -16.50 -2.57
N GLU A 96 -11.84 -16.70 -1.91
CA GLU A 96 -11.97 -16.73 -0.44
C GLU A 96 -11.00 -17.73 0.20
N ALA A 97 -10.91 -18.95 -0.32
CA ALA A 97 -10.03 -20.00 0.21
C ALA A 97 -8.53 -19.62 0.22
N TYR A 98 -8.09 -18.69 -0.63
CA TYR A 98 -6.72 -18.17 -0.61
C TYR A 98 -6.55 -17.03 0.39
N ARG A 99 -7.58 -16.21 0.61
CA ARG A 99 -7.59 -15.23 1.70
C ARG A 99 -7.54 -15.93 3.06
N ASP A 100 -8.25 -17.05 3.20
CA ASP A 100 -8.22 -17.88 4.40
C ASP A 100 -6.84 -18.50 4.66
N GLN A 101 -6.18 -19.01 3.61
CA GLN A 101 -4.82 -19.53 3.72
C GLN A 101 -3.80 -18.45 4.13
N LEU A 102 -3.91 -17.25 3.56
CA LEU A 102 -3.10 -16.11 3.99
C LEU A 102 -3.37 -15.75 5.45
N THR A 103 -4.65 -15.70 5.85
CA THR A 103 -5.05 -15.42 7.24
C THR A 103 -4.43 -16.46 8.18
N GLN A 104 -4.52 -17.74 7.84
CA GLN A 104 -3.93 -18.81 8.63
C GLN A 104 -2.41 -18.69 8.75
N ALA A 105 -1.71 -18.39 7.65
CA ALA A 105 -0.26 -18.18 7.68
C ALA A 105 0.13 -16.99 8.57
N ILE A 106 -0.62 -15.89 8.51
CA ILE A 106 -0.44 -14.72 9.38
C ILE A 106 -0.65 -15.08 10.84
N GLU A 107 -1.72 -15.80 11.18
CA GLU A 107 -1.99 -16.24 12.57
C GLU A 107 -0.88 -17.14 13.10
N THR A 108 -0.40 -18.11 12.31
CA THR A 108 0.72 -18.98 12.68
C THR A 108 2.01 -18.18 12.88
N LEU A 109 2.36 -17.30 11.92
CA LEU A 109 3.54 -16.45 12.04
C LEU A 109 3.50 -15.59 13.30
N ARG A 110 2.40 -14.89 13.54
CA ARG A 110 2.18 -14.03 14.70
C ARG A 110 2.26 -14.77 16.03
N SER A 111 1.62 -15.94 16.13
CA SER A 111 1.50 -16.69 17.38
C SER A 111 2.70 -17.58 17.71
N GLU A 112 3.47 -18.03 16.72
CA GLU A 112 4.55 -18.99 16.91
C GLU A 112 5.96 -18.45 16.58
N TYR A 113 6.08 -17.55 15.61
CA TYR A 113 7.38 -17.16 15.04
C TYR A 113 7.77 -15.69 15.27
N LEU A 114 6.79 -14.79 15.24
CA LEU A 114 6.94 -13.34 15.37
C LEU A 114 6.33 -12.86 16.69
N THR A 115 6.48 -13.66 17.75
CA THR A 115 5.96 -13.32 19.08
C THR A 115 6.74 -12.15 19.68
N LYS A 116 6.07 -11.36 20.51
CA LYS A 116 6.68 -10.20 21.18
C LYS A 116 7.96 -10.57 21.94
N ASP A 117 7.94 -11.67 22.68
CA ASP A 117 9.11 -12.13 23.44
C ASP A 117 10.29 -12.49 22.52
N ARG A 118 10.04 -13.22 21.43
CA ARG A 118 11.08 -13.64 20.49
C ARG A 118 11.70 -12.45 19.75
N ILE A 119 10.87 -11.50 19.34
CA ILE A 119 11.34 -10.29 18.65
C ILE A 119 12.15 -9.41 19.62
N ASN A 120 11.67 -9.21 20.85
CA ASN A 120 12.41 -8.47 21.86
C ASN A 120 13.75 -9.14 22.24
N GLU A 121 13.81 -10.47 22.28
CA GLU A 121 15.07 -11.21 22.47
C GLU A 121 16.06 -10.94 21.34
N LEU A 122 15.61 -11.03 20.08
CA LEU A 122 16.44 -10.72 18.90
C LEU A 122 16.92 -9.27 18.90
N VAL A 123 16.02 -8.31 19.12
CA VAL A 123 16.36 -6.88 19.17
C VAL A 123 17.36 -6.61 20.28
N SER A 124 17.16 -7.17 21.48
CA SER A 124 18.12 -7.04 22.60
C SER A 124 19.49 -7.61 22.25
N GLY A 125 19.50 -8.79 21.60
CA GLY A 125 20.72 -9.45 21.12
C GLY A 125 21.50 -8.56 20.15
N TYR A 126 20.86 -8.08 19.08
CA TYR A 126 21.49 -7.20 18.09
C TYR A 126 21.92 -5.88 18.71
N ARG A 127 21.05 -5.21 19.46
CA ARG A 127 21.31 -3.93 20.15
C ARG A 127 22.56 -4.00 21.02
N SER A 128 22.75 -5.09 21.76
CA SER A 128 23.92 -5.27 22.63
C SER A 128 25.26 -5.26 21.86
N VAL A 129 25.24 -5.70 20.59
CA VAL A 129 26.42 -5.74 19.72
C VAL A 129 26.59 -4.42 18.98
N ILE A 130 25.52 -3.85 18.43
CA ILE A 130 25.61 -2.70 17.50
C ILE A 130 25.66 -1.35 18.21
N LYS A 131 24.92 -1.16 19.31
CA LYS A 131 24.76 0.16 19.94
C LYS A 131 26.08 0.83 20.33
N PRO A 132 27.13 0.13 20.82
CA PRO A 132 28.43 0.73 21.10
C PRO A 132 29.11 1.37 19.87
N TYR A 133 28.82 0.88 18.66
CA TYR A 133 29.42 1.35 17.42
C TYR A 133 28.58 2.42 16.72
N VAL A 134 27.25 2.29 16.75
CA VAL A 134 26.30 3.22 16.09
C VAL A 134 26.57 4.68 16.49
N TYR A 135 26.87 4.94 17.76
CA TYR A 135 27.14 6.29 18.29
C TYR A 135 28.63 6.65 18.34
N SER A 136 29.46 5.95 17.58
CA SER A 136 30.89 6.22 17.41
C SER A 136 31.20 6.70 15.99
N MET A 137 32.32 7.42 15.80
CA MET A 137 32.75 7.81 14.44
C MET A 137 33.19 6.57 13.64
N PRO A 138 32.85 6.47 12.34
CA PRO A 138 32.17 7.49 11.52
C PRO A 138 30.63 7.42 11.54
N ASP A 139 30.03 6.37 12.09
CA ASP A 139 28.58 6.11 12.05
C ASP A 139 27.74 7.23 12.69
N LEU A 140 28.26 7.85 13.76
CA LEU A 140 27.64 9.00 14.43
C LEU A 140 27.26 10.15 13.47
N MET A 141 27.96 10.31 12.34
CA MET A 141 27.65 11.34 11.35
C MET A 141 26.39 11.07 10.52
N TYR A 142 25.91 9.83 10.51
CA TYR A 142 24.83 9.34 9.65
C TYR A 142 23.65 8.76 10.41
N VAL A 143 23.77 8.61 11.73
CA VAL A 143 22.69 8.06 12.55
C VAL A 143 21.47 8.98 12.53
N PRO A 144 20.28 8.45 12.15
CA PRO A 144 19.07 9.26 12.01
C PRO A 144 18.38 9.57 13.34
N LEU A 145 18.73 8.87 14.42
CA LEU A 145 18.07 8.96 15.73
C LEU A 145 19.05 9.29 16.86
N ALA A 146 18.67 10.19 17.76
CA ALA A 146 19.38 10.35 19.02
C ALA A 146 19.40 9.03 19.82
N GLU A 147 20.38 8.84 20.70
CA GLU A 147 20.53 7.58 21.45
C GLU A 147 19.28 7.20 22.26
N THR A 148 18.60 8.19 22.84
CA THR A 148 17.34 7.97 23.56
C THR A 148 16.18 7.60 22.65
N GLU A 149 16.15 8.12 21.42
CA GLU A 149 15.11 7.82 20.42
C GLU A 149 15.29 6.40 19.87
N TYR A 150 16.53 6.02 19.59
CA TYR A 150 16.88 4.65 19.24
C TYR A 150 16.44 3.65 20.31
N ASP A 151 16.63 3.98 21.60
CA ASP A 151 16.20 3.13 22.70
C ASP A 151 14.67 2.96 22.73
N VAL A 152 13.92 4.04 22.47
CA VAL A 152 12.44 4.00 22.35
C VAL A 152 12.00 3.09 21.21
N VAL A 153 12.62 3.22 20.03
CA VAL A 153 12.29 2.39 18.86
C VAL A 153 12.61 0.93 19.18
N ALA A 154 13.83 0.63 19.61
CA ALA A 154 14.28 -0.74 19.90
C ALA A 154 13.42 -1.44 20.96
N ASP A 155 12.96 -0.74 22.00
CA ASP A 155 12.13 -1.33 23.06
C ASP A 155 10.70 -1.66 22.59
N ARG A 156 10.27 -1.14 21.43
CA ARG A 156 8.87 -1.19 20.97
C ARG A 156 8.68 -1.72 19.54
N ILE A 157 9.74 -2.08 18.80
CA ILE A 157 9.66 -2.71 17.46
C ILE A 157 8.62 -3.85 17.43
N ALA A 158 8.58 -4.68 18.47
CA ALA A 158 7.66 -5.82 18.53
C ALA A 158 6.17 -5.42 18.57
N ASP A 159 5.85 -4.18 18.99
CA ASP A 159 4.46 -3.69 19.03
C ASP A 159 3.90 -3.47 17.62
N GLU A 160 4.75 -3.21 16.62
CA GLU A 160 4.32 -2.98 15.24
C GLU A 160 3.67 -4.22 14.62
N ILE A 161 4.06 -5.42 15.05
CA ILE A 161 3.50 -6.68 14.55
C ILE A 161 2.01 -6.76 14.85
N GLU A 162 1.61 -6.35 16.05
CA GLU A 162 0.21 -6.30 16.46
C GLU A 162 -0.55 -5.27 15.63
N LYS A 163 0.04 -4.08 15.44
CA LYS A 163 -0.56 -3.02 14.65
C LYS A 163 -0.79 -3.46 13.20
N ASN A 164 0.25 -4.00 12.56
CA ASN A 164 0.18 -4.46 11.17
C ASN A 164 -0.81 -5.61 10.98
N TYR A 165 -0.97 -6.49 11.98
CA TYR A 165 -2.02 -7.50 11.96
C TYR A 165 -3.43 -6.88 11.99
N LEU A 166 -3.66 -5.88 12.83
CA LEU A 166 -4.95 -5.18 12.88
C LEU A 166 -5.22 -4.44 11.57
N ASP A 167 -4.20 -3.78 11.01
CA ASP A 167 -4.29 -3.12 9.71
C ASP A 167 -4.60 -4.14 8.59
N TYR A 168 -4.04 -5.35 8.66
CA TYR A 168 -4.40 -6.45 7.76
C TYR A 168 -5.87 -6.87 7.90
N LYS A 169 -6.35 -7.06 9.13
CA LYS A 169 -7.77 -7.40 9.39
C LYS A 169 -8.70 -6.32 8.87
N GLU A 170 -8.38 -5.05 9.10
CA GLU A 170 -9.16 -3.92 8.59
C GLU A 170 -9.15 -3.87 7.05
N SER A 171 -8.01 -4.17 6.43
CA SER A 171 -7.90 -4.16 4.96
C SER A 171 -8.80 -5.20 4.27
N LEU A 172 -9.20 -6.28 4.95
CA LEU A 172 -10.15 -7.26 4.40
C LEU A 172 -11.59 -6.74 4.31
N GLU A 173 -11.94 -5.74 5.13
CA GLU A 173 -13.28 -5.18 5.22
C GLU A 173 -13.46 -3.93 4.34
N LYS A 174 -12.36 -3.41 3.76
CA LYS A 174 -12.36 -2.23 2.91
C LYS A 174 -12.62 -2.62 1.44
N PRO A 175 -13.24 -1.72 0.65
CA PRO A 175 -13.11 -1.81 -0.80
C PRO A 175 -11.63 -1.84 -1.18
N MET A 176 -11.28 -2.58 -2.22
CA MET A 176 -9.92 -2.65 -2.72
C MET A 176 -9.58 -1.39 -3.53
N PRO A 177 -8.32 -0.91 -3.44
CA PRO A 177 -7.86 0.25 -4.18
C PRO A 177 -7.99 0.05 -5.69
N PHE A 178 -8.07 1.17 -6.40
CA PHE A 178 -8.40 1.26 -7.82
C PHE A 178 -7.69 2.46 -8.43
N TYR A 179 -7.52 2.51 -9.75
CA TYR A 179 -6.86 3.63 -10.42
C TYR A 179 -7.86 4.65 -10.94
N ILE A 180 -7.54 5.93 -10.79
CA ILE A 180 -8.18 7.02 -11.50
C ILE A 180 -7.61 7.01 -12.93
N GLY A 181 -8.48 7.02 -13.93
CA GLY A 181 -8.07 7.13 -15.33
C GLY A 181 -7.47 8.50 -15.63
N THR A 182 -6.65 8.59 -16.68
CA THR A 182 -6.18 9.89 -17.17
C THR A 182 -7.39 10.73 -17.61
N PRO A 183 -7.59 11.94 -17.05
CA PRO A 183 -8.71 12.78 -17.45
C PRO A 183 -8.62 13.15 -18.94
N SER A 184 -9.76 13.31 -19.60
CA SER A 184 -9.82 13.56 -21.04
C SER A 184 -10.84 14.65 -21.38
N VAL A 185 -10.69 15.26 -22.56
CA VAL A 185 -11.68 16.21 -23.07
C VAL A 185 -12.52 15.53 -24.14
N GLU A 186 -13.80 15.31 -23.84
CA GLU A 186 -14.78 14.75 -24.76
C GLU A 186 -15.97 15.72 -24.89
N ASN A 187 -16.44 15.96 -26.13
CA ASN A 187 -17.61 16.81 -26.38
C ASN A 187 -17.55 18.21 -25.71
N LYS A 188 -16.36 18.79 -25.58
CA LYS A 188 -16.08 20.08 -24.89
C LYS A 188 -16.38 20.05 -23.37
N LYS A 189 -16.36 18.88 -22.76
CA LYS A 189 -16.37 18.68 -21.32
C LYS A 189 -15.11 17.99 -20.87
N LEU A 190 -14.72 18.26 -19.63
CA LEU A 190 -13.67 17.52 -18.97
C LEU A 190 -14.30 16.29 -18.33
N GLU A 191 -13.83 15.11 -18.72
CA GLU A 191 -14.32 13.82 -18.28
C GLU A 191 -13.30 13.16 -17.36
N PHE A 192 -13.82 12.59 -16.27
CA PHE A 192 -13.05 11.80 -15.33
C PHE A 192 -13.70 10.43 -15.21
N SER A 193 -12.88 9.39 -15.22
CA SER A 193 -13.30 8.02 -14.96
C SER A 193 -12.30 7.33 -14.05
N TRP A 194 -12.73 6.25 -13.41
CA TRP A 194 -11.88 5.42 -12.57
C TRP A 194 -12.33 3.96 -12.64
N ASP A 195 -11.43 3.07 -12.25
CA ASP A 195 -11.72 1.65 -12.13
C ASP A 195 -12.77 1.42 -11.03
N MET A 196 -13.62 0.40 -11.22
CA MET A 196 -14.53 -0.02 -10.16
C MET A 196 -13.74 -0.67 -9.03
N ALA A 197 -13.89 -0.15 -7.81
CA ALA A 197 -13.36 -0.80 -6.61
C ALA A 197 -14.04 -2.16 -6.41
N TYR A 198 -13.26 -3.12 -5.91
CA TYR A 198 -13.73 -4.47 -5.64
C TYR A 198 -13.93 -4.65 -4.14
N ASP A 199 -15.05 -5.20 -3.71
CA ASP A 199 -15.33 -5.49 -2.31
C ASP A 199 -15.36 -7.01 -2.10
N PHE A 200 -14.68 -7.52 -1.08
CA PHE A 200 -14.55 -8.97 -0.87
C PHE A 200 -15.88 -9.64 -0.51
N ASP A 201 -16.79 -8.90 0.12
CA ASP A 201 -18.13 -9.35 0.51
C ASP A 201 -19.19 -9.00 -0.53
N SER A 202 -18.76 -8.45 -1.67
CA SER A 202 -19.62 -8.03 -2.77
C SER A 202 -20.66 -6.98 -2.36
N GLU A 203 -20.32 -6.13 -1.38
CA GLU A 203 -21.16 -4.99 -1.00
C GLU A 203 -21.26 -3.96 -2.14
N ASN A 204 -22.34 -3.16 -2.14
CA ASN A 204 -22.41 -2.04 -3.06
C ASN A 204 -21.38 -0.98 -2.70
N VAL A 205 -20.59 -0.56 -3.69
CA VAL A 205 -19.62 0.53 -3.53
C VAL A 205 -20.17 1.83 -4.11
N THR A 206 -19.99 2.91 -3.38
CA THR A 206 -20.20 4.28 -3.85
C THR A 206 -18.90 5.09 -3.80
N TYR A 207 -18.85 6.19 -4.53
CA TYR A 207 -17.66 7.03 -4.62
C TYR A 207 -17.93 8.46 -4.18
N SER A 208 -16.91 9.06 -3.56
CA SER A 208 -16.76 10.51 -3.44
C SER A 208 -15.63 11.00 -4.34
N VAL A 209 -15.88 12.07 -5.06
CA VAL A 209 -14.92 12.73 -5.96
C VAL A 209 -14.76 14.17 -5.54
N GLU A 210 -13.52 14.61 -5.44
CA GLU A 210 -13.13 16.01 -5.16
C GLU A 210 -12.14 16.45 -6.22
N ILE A 211 -12.31 17.67 -6.75
CA ILE A 211 -11.38 18.31 -7.68
C ILE A 211 -11.03 19.69 -7.13
N ALA A 212 -9.74 20.02 -7.08
CA ALA A 212 -9.22 21.27 -6.54
C ALA A 212 -8.07 21.83 -7.37
N SER A 213 -7.77 23.13 -7.19
CA SER A 213 -6.57 23.78 -7.77
C SER A 213 -5.31 23.63 -6.91
N ASP A 214 -5.43 23.04 -5.72
CA ASP A 214 -4.33 22.76 -4.81
C ASP A 214 -4.39 21.31 -4.31
N TYR A 215 -3.23 20.74 -3.94
CA TYR A 215 -3.13 19.35 -3.49
C TYR A 215 -3.64 19.11 -2.06
N LEU A 216 -3.93 20.16 -1.30
CA LEU A 216 -4.54 20.06 0.04
C LEU A 216 -6.06 20.07 -0.03
N PHE A 217 -6.64 20.23 -1.22
CA PHE A 217 -8.08 20.34 -1.46
C PHE A 217 -8.73 21.48 -0.66
N GLN A 218 -8.03 22.61 -0.51
CA GLN A 218 -8.56 23.81 0.17
C GLN A 218 -9.37 24.69 -0.79
N ASP A 219 -8.91 24.84 -2.03
CA ASP A 219 -9.55 25.57 -3.11
C ASP A 219 -10.31 24.59 -4.03
N MET A 220 -11.43 24.10 -3.49
CA MET A 220 -12.25 23.07 -4.15
C MET A 220 -13.08 23.64 -5.29
N ILE A 221 -12.97 23.02 -6.46
CA ILE A 221 -13.66 23.37 -7.71
C ILE A 221 -14.93 22.53 -7.86
N TYR A 222 -14.85 21.26 -7.50
CA TYR A 222 -15.95 20.31 -7.62
C TYR A 222 -15.90 19.30 -6.48
N SER A 223 -17.08 18.91 -5.99
CA SER A 223 -17.23 17.83 -5.01
C SER A 223 -18.58 17.14 -5.20
N GLN A 224 -18.55 15.81 -5.24
CA GLN A 224 -19.76 15.01 -5.25
C GLN A 224 -19.54 13.71 -4.47
N GLN A 225 -20.58 13.25 -3.76
CA GLN A 225 -20.56 12.03 -2.96
C GLN A 225 -21.71 11.11 -3.35
N GLY A 226 -21.59 9.82 -3.00
CA GLY A 226 -22.64 8.82 -3.24
C GLY A 226 -22.78 8.43 -4.72
N LEU A 227 -21.75 8.64 -5.53
CA LEU A 227 -21.72 8.25 -6.93
C LEU A 227 -21.72 6.73 -7.05
N ARG A 228 -22.57 6.17 -7.91
CA ARG A 228 -22.58 4.73 -8.23
C ARG A 228 -21.91 4.41 -9.56
N ILE A 229 -21.73 5.43 -10.39
CA ILE A 229 -21.08 5.33 -11.69
C ILE A 229 -19.66 5.84 -11.50
N SER A 230 -18.67 5.12 -12.00
CA SER A 230 -17.26 5.45 -11.89
C SER A 230 -16.81 6.50 -12.92
N GLN A 231 -17.62 7.55 -13.08
CA GLN A 231 -17.44 8.58 -14.08
C GLN A 231 -18.17 9.87 -13.67
N ILE A 232 -17.56 11.01 -13.96
CA ILE A 232 -18.20 12.33 -13.93
C ILE A 232 -17.76 13.17 -15.13
N GLU A 233 -18.55 14.18 -15.44
CA GLU A 233 -18.23 15.21 -16.44
C GLU A 233 -18.45 16.60 -15.85
N MET A 234 -17.63 17.55 -16.26
CA MET A 234 -17.76 18.95 -15.88
C MET A 234 -17.33 19.91 -17.00
N ASP A 235 -17.56 21.21 -16.79
CA ASP A 235 -17.09 22.23 -17.72
C ASP A 235 -15.56 22.29 -17.75
N LEU A 236 -15.01 22.70 -18.89
CA LEU A 236 -13.56 22.85 -19.06
C LEU A 236 -13.00 23.85 -18.05
N LEU A 237 -11.86 23.50 -17.47
CA LEU A 237 -11.08 24.36 -16.60
C LEU A 237 -10.12 25.22 -17.44
N PRO A 238 -9.74 26.42 -16.96
CA PRO A 238 -8.69 27.20 -17.61
C PRO A 238 -7.34 26.47 -17.54
N GLU A 239 -6.35 26.98 -18.28
CA GLU A 239 -4.98 26.51 -18.19
C GLU A 239 -4.49 26.55 -16.73
N GLY A 240 -3.91 25.43 -16.25
CA GLY A 240 -3.48 25.32 -14.86
C GLY A 240 -3.20 23.89 -14.42
N GLN A 241 -2.73 23.78 -13.18
CA GLN A 241 -2.53 22.50 -12.47
C GLN A 241 -3.73 22.22 -11.57
N TYR A 242 -4.18 20.98 -11.56
CA TYR A 242 -5.34 20.53 -10.82
C TYR A 242 -5.12 19.14 -10.22
N PHE A 243 -5.93 18.85 -9.21
CA PHE A 243 -5.85 17.60 -8.45
C PHE A 243 -7.24 16.99 -8.37
N ILE A 244 -7.33 15.68 -8.58
CA ILE A 244 -8.53 14.89 -8.34
C ILE A 244 -8.25 13.86 -7.26
N ARG A 245 -9.18 13.73 -6.32
CA ARG A 245 -9.20 12.64 -5.32
C ARG A 245 -10.49 11.85 -5.44
N VAL A 246 -10.36 10.53 -5.48
CA VAL A 246 -11.49 9.60 -5.51
C VAL A 246 -11.35 8.59 -4.38
N ARG A 247 -12.43 8.41 -3.63
CA ARG A 247 -12.52 7.45 -2.52
C ARG A 247 -13.75 6.58 -2.69
N ALA A 248 -13.55 5.28 -2.54
CA ALA A 248 -14.62 4.29 -2.50
C ALA A 248 -15.13 4.11 -1.07
N THR A 249 -16.42 3.83 -0.94
CA THR A 249 -17.09 3.50 0.33
C THR A 249 -18.05 2.33 0.12
N ASN A 250 -17.89 1.24 0.86
CA ASN A 250 -18.84 0.12 0.84
C ASN A 250 -20.06 0.35 1.75
N GLU A 251 -21.02 -0.57 1.74
CA GLU A 251 -22.26 -0.47 2.53
C GLU A 251 -21.99 -0.51 4.04
N SER A 252 -20.94 -1.23 4.45
CA SER A 252 -20.44 -1.26 5.82
C SER A 252 -19.75 0.05 6.27
N GLY A 253 -19.58 1.02 5.37
CA GLY A 253 -19.04 2.34 5.66
C GLY A 253 -17.50 2.40 5.72
N GLN A 254 -16.82 1.32 5.32
CA GLN A 254 -15.38 1.30 5.16
C GLN A 254 -14.98 2.06 3.89
N THR A 255 -13.86 2.78 3.98
CA THR A 255 -13.39 3.62 2.88
C THR A 255 -12.00 3.23 2.41
N GLN A 256 -11.78 3.37 1.10
CA GLN A 256 -10.47 3.17 0.47
C GLN A 256 -10.21 4.25 -0.56
N ASP A 257 -9.05 4.89 -0.47
CA ASP A 257 -8.58 5.81 -1.51
C ASP A 257 -8.13 5.05 -2.76
N ALA A 258 -8.19 5.73 -3.91
CA ALA A 258 -7.54 5.27 -5.13
C ALA A 258 -6.02 5.05 -4.93
N PHE A 259 -5.42 4.21 -5.78
CA PHE A 259 -3.98 3.95 -5.78
C PHE A 259 -3.14 5.18 -6.07
N ASP A 260 -3.72 6.16 -6.75
CA ASP A 260 -3.03 7.38 -7.14
C ASP A 260 -2.51 8.14 -5.92
N TYR A 261 -1.36 8.76 -6.06
CA TYR A 261 -0.78 9.60 -5.04
C TYR A 261 -0.01 10.76 -5.67
N TYR A 262 0.12 11.84 -4.92
CA TYR A 262 0.92 12.99 -5.30
C TYR A 262 2.01 13.20 -4.25
N ASP A 263 3.27 13.07 -4.68
CA ASP A 263 4.42 13.35 -3.83
C ASP A 263 4.76 14.85 -3.90
N VAL A 264 4.90 15.46 -2.73
CA VAL A 264 5.33 16.84 -2.56
C VAL A 264 6.28 16.92 -1.37
N ASP A 265 7.50 17.40 -1.64
CA ASP A 265 8.61 17.38 -0.67
C ASP A 265 8.76 15.97 -0.04
N ASP A 266 8.69 15.87 1.29
CA ASP A 266 8.78 14.62 2.05
C ASP A 266 7.39 14.04 2.42
N ARG A 267 6.36 14.31 1.60
CA ARG A 267 4.98 13.88 1.86
C ARG A 267 4.34 13.25 0.65
N THR A 268 3.65 12.14 0.90
CA THR A 268 2.78 11.49 -0.07
C THR A 268 1.33 11.81 0.26
N ILE A 269 0.60 12.34 -0.72
CA ILE A 269 -0.84 12.62 -0.63
C ILE A 269 -1.58 11.49 -1.35
N TYR A 270 -2.12 10.54 -0.58
CA TYR A 270 -2.82 9.37 -1.12
C TYR A 270 -4.16 9.71 -1.77
N GLY A 271 -4.63 8.82 -2.64
CA GLY A 271 -5.87 8.95 -3.39
C GLY A 271 -5.89 10.04 -4.45
N THR A 272 -4.75 10.69 -4.71
CA THR A 272 -4.69 11.97 -5.41
C THR A 272 -3.93 11.86 -6.72
N LYS A 273 -4.59 12.19 -7.83
CA LYS A 273 -3.96 12.32 -9.15
C LYS A 273 -3.81 13.80 -9.52
N CYS A 274 -2.62 14.19 -9.96
CA CYS A 274 -2.33 15.51 -10.51
C CYS A 274 -2.44 15.50 -12.04
N PHE A 275 -3.06 16.54 -12.60
CA PHE A 275 -3.17 16.75 -14.04
C PHE A 275 -3.06 18.24 -14.38
N TYR A 276 -2.76 18.53 -15.64
CA TYR A 276 -2.63 19.87 -16.18
C TYR A 276 -3.62 20.07 -17.32
N ILE A 277 -4.21 21.26 -17.38
CA ILE A 277 -4.84 21.77 -18.60
C ILE A 277 -3.82 22.67 -19.28
N LEU A 278 -3.45 22.34 -20.52
CA LEU A 278 -2.51 23.13 -21.31
C LEU A 278 -3.21 24.30 -22.02
N ALA A 279 -2.42 25.26 -22.51
CA ALA A 279 -2.93 26.45 -23.22
C ALA A 279 -3.79 26.12 -24.45
N ASP A 280 -3.59 24.95 -25.07
CA ASP A 280 -4.38 24.46 -26.20
C ASP A 280 -5.65 23.70 -25.79
N GLY A 281 -5.91 23.58 -24.48
CA GLY A 281 -7.06 22.89 -23.89
C GLY A 281 -6.88 21.37 -23.78
N THR A 282 -5.71 20.82 -24.07
CA THR A 282 -5.42 19.40 -23.87
C THR A 282 -5.08 19.10 -22.41
N VAL A 283 -5.30 17.84 -22.00
CA VAL A 283 -4.96 17.35 -20.66
C VAL A 283 -3.63 16.63 -20.71
N GLU A 284 -2.75 16.95 -19.78
CA GLU A 284 -1.52 16.21 -19.53
C GLU A 284 -1.51 15.68 -18.09
N GLU A 285 -1.13 14.41 -17.93
CA GLU A 285 -0.98 13.80 -16.61
C GLU A 285 0.38 14.15 -16.01
N TYR A 286 0.41 14.47 -14.71
CA TYR A 286 1.67 14.60 -14.00
C TYR A 286 2.42 13.27 -14.03
N ARG A 287 3.64 13.29 -14.56
CA ARG A 287 4.57 12.17 -14.48
C ARG A 287 5.74 12.61 -13.64
N ARG A 288 5.99 11.88 -12.55
CA ARG A 288 7.25 12.00 -11.82
C ARG A 288 8.37 11.61 -12.79
N VAL A 289 9.29 12.53 -13.05
CA VAL A 289 10.51 12.22 -13.79
C VAL A 289 11.41 11.48 -12.80
N GLU A 290 11.55 10.17 -13.00
CA GLU A 290 12.51 9.31 -12.27
C GLU A 290 13.95 9.65 -12.62
#